data_AF-A0A233RDN1-F1
#
_entry.id   AF-A0A233RDN1-F1
#
_cell.length_a   1.000
_cell.length_b   1.000
_cell.length_c   1.000
_cell.angle_alpha   90.00
_cell.angle_beta   90.00
_cell.angle_gamma   90.00
#
_symmetry.space_group_name_H-M   'P 1'
#
loop_
_entity.id
_entity.type
_entity.pdbx_description
1 polymer ?
#
loop_
_entity_poly.entity_id
_entity_poly.type
_entity_poly.pdbx_seq_one_letter_code
_entity_poly.pdbx_strand_id
1 'polypeptide(L)'
;MLNRRFNCTLMDAEHPMAKMVLHPTGELEVDVAERRQHFSVDIDHVLFRRSEQSMELVCEETAGVPFCLALSAQDAFALYHLMEDSREELEELMSDL
;
A
#
# COMPACT_ATOMS: atom_id res chain seq x y z
N MET A 1 -4.12 -5.35 -18.02
CA MET A 1 -3.59 -5.31 -16.64
C MET A 1 -4.72 -4.94 -15.71
N LEU A 2 -4.97 -5.74 -14.67
CA LEU A 2 -6.10 -5.56 -13.75
C LEU A 2 -5.60 -4.86 -12.49
N ASN A 3 -6.29 -3.81 -12.05
CA ASN A 3 -6.01 -3.16 -10.78
C ASN A 3 -6.19 -4.18 -9.65
N ARG A 4 -5.18 -4.34 -8.79
CA ARG A 4 -5.19 -5.28 -7.67
C ARG A 4 -5.74 -4.57 -6.44
N ARG A 5 -6.91 -5.02 -5.99
CA ARG A 5 -7.59 -4.47 -4.81
C ARG A 5 -7.29 -5.32 -3.59
N PHE A 6 -6.87 -4.68 -2.51
CA PHE A 6 -6.48 -5.28 -1.26
C PHE A 6 -7.24 -4.60 -0.12
N ASN A 7 -8.06 -5.33 0.61
CA ASN A 7 -8.75 -4.78 1.78
C ASN A 7 -8.02 -5.27 3.02
N CYS A 8 -7.45 -4.36 3.80
CA CYS A 8 -6.78 -4.67 5.05
C CYS A 8 -7.51 -4.01 6.23
N THR A 9 -7.35 -4.61 7.41
CA THR A 9 -7.88 -4.04 8.64
C THR A 9 -6.73 -3.36 9.38
N LEU A 10 -6.87 -2.08 9.67
CA LEU A 10 -5.86 -1.33 10.41
C LEU A 10 -5.85 -1.77 11.88
N MET A 11 -4.66 -1.88 12.46
CA MET A 11 -4.45 -2.12 13.89
C MET A 11 -4.46 -0.83 14.71
N ASP A 12 -4.91 0.29 14.12
CA ASP A 12 -5.16 1.54 14.83
C ASP A 12 -6.29 1.35 15.85
N ALA A 13 -6.35 2.22 16.87
CA ALA A 13 -7.26 2.06 18.03
C ALA A 13 -8.76 1.97 17.67
N GLU A 14 -9.15 2.33 16.45
CA GLU A 14 -10.53 2.31 15.95
C GLU A 14 -10.83 1.15 15.00
N HIS A 15 -9.85 0.29 14.68
CA HIS A 15 -9.96 -0.79 13.67
C HIS A 15 -10.48 -0.35 12.28
N PRO A 16 -10.04 0.79 11.70
CA PRO A 16 -10.60 1.23 10.44
C PRO A 16 -10.31 0.25 9.29
N MET A 17 -11.31 -0.09 8.49
CA MET A 17 -11.09 -0.84 7.24
C MET A 17 -10.45 0.08 6.19
N ALA A 18 -9.24 -0.28 5.74
CA ALA A 18 -8.55 0.41 4.66
C ALA A 18 -8.63 -0.42 3.37
N LYS A 19 -9.08 0.23 2.29
CA LYS A 19 -9.11 -0.34 0.95
C LYS A 19 -7.91 0.19 0.20
N MET A 20 -7.00 -0.70 -0.16
CA MET A 20 -5.82 -0.38 -0.92
C MET A 20 -6.01 -0.88 -2.35
N VAL A 21 -5.65 -0.08 -3.35
CA VAL A 21 -5.73 -0.42 -4.76
C VAL A 21 -4.35 -0.19 -5.36
N LEU A 22 -3.69 -1.28 -5.72
CA LEU A 22 -2.44 -1.25 -6.44
C LEU A 22 -2.75 -1.13 -7.95
N HIS A 23 -2.30 -0.05 -8.54
CA HIS A 23 -2.36 0.19 -9.96
C HIS A 23 -1.16 -0.46 -10.65
N PRO A 24 -1.34 -1.04 -11.85
CA PRO A 24 -0.25 -1.62 -12.62
C PRO A 24 0.76 -0.57 -13.11
N THR A 25 0.48 0.72 -12.93
CA THR A 25 1.39 1.83 -13.18
C THR A 25 2.44 2.00 -12.08
N GLY A 26 2.29 1.33 -10.94
CA GLY A 26 3.14 1.52 -9.76
C GLY A 26 2.55 2.49 -8.72
N GLU A 27 1.26 2.82 -8.81
CA GLU A 27 0.60 3.68 -7.83
C GLU A 27 -0.22 2.84 -6.83
N LEU A 28 -0.09 3.12 -5.54
CA LEU A 28 -0.92 2.57 -4.48
C LEU A 28 -1.94 3.62 -4.02
N GLU A 29 -3.21 3.37 -4.29
CA GLU A 29 -4.32 4.14 -3.75
C GLU A 29 -4.77 3.54 -2.42
N VAL A 30 -5.03 4.34 -1.41
CA VAL A 30 -5.51 3.91 -0.10
C VAL A 30 -6.72 4.75 0.28
N ASP A 31 -7.85 4.06 0.47
CA ASP A 31 -9.14 4.62 0.87
C ASP A 31 -9.54 4.08 2.24
N VAL A 32 -9.57 4.96 3.23
CA VAL A 32 -10.02 4.67 4.59
C VAL A 32 -11.43 5.23 4.74
N ALA A 33 -12.43 4.40 4.40
CA ALA A 33 -13.83 4.78 4.38
C ALA A 33 -14.31 5.36 5.73
N GLU A 34 -13.79 4.87 6.84
CA GLU A 34 -14.13 5.33 8.20
C GLU A 34 -13.63 6.74 8.50
N ARG A 35 -12.45 7.12 7.99
CA ARG A 35 -11.90 8.47 8.14
C ARG A 35 -12.27 9.39 6.97
N ARG A 36 -12.99 8.88 5.96
CA ARG A 36 -13.25 9.57 4.68
C ARG A 36 -11.97 10.17 4.08
N GLN A 37 -10.86 9.46 4.25
CA GLN A 37 -9.57 9.84 3.71
C GLN A 37 -9.23 8.92 2.56
N HIS A 38 -8.89 9.52 1.44
CA HIS A 38 -8.41 8.85 0.25
C HIS A 38 -7.09 9.50 -0.15
N PHE A 39 -6.09 8.70 -0.45
CA PHE A 39 -4.80 9.20 -0.91
C PHE A 39 -4.18 8.21 -1.89
N SER A 40 -3.38 8.73 -2.80
CA SER A 40 -2.65 7.94 -3.79
C SER A 40 -1.17 8.26 -3.66
N VAL A 41 -0.36 7.21 -3.58
CA VAL A 41 1.09 7.31 -3.38
C VAL A 41 1.78 6.32 -4.31
N ASP A 42 2.90 6.69 -4.88
CA ASP A 42 3.72 5.77 -5.66
C ASP A 42 4.26 4.65 -4.77
N ILE A 43 4.28 3.41 -5.26
CA ILE A 43 4.83 2.26 -4.51
C ILE A 43 6.30 2.49 -4.14
N ASP A 44 7.02 3.31 -4.91
CA ASP A 44 8.40 3.73 -4.65
C ASP A 44 8.51 4.62 -3.39
N HIS A 45 7.45 5.39 -3.09
CA HIS A 45 7.34 6.25 -1.91
C HIS A 45 6.61 5.57 -0.73
N VAL A 46 6.34 4.27 -0.83
CA VAL A 46 5.75 3.49 0.27
C VAL A 46 6.88 2.80 1.05
N LEU A 47 7.02 3.18 2.31
CA LEU A 47 7.99 2.60 3.23
C LEU A 47 7.29 1.71 4.25
N PHE A 48 7.79 0.50 4.42
CA PHE A 48 7.32 -0.39 5.46
C PHE A 48 8.23 -0.28 6.68
N ARG A 49 7.69 0.20 7.79
CA ARG A 49 8.35 0.23 9.09
C ARG A 49 7.80 -0.89 9.95
N ARG A 50 8.65 -1.84 10.31
CA ARG A 50 8.30 -2.88 11.28
C ARG A 50 8.30 -2.29 12.69
N SER A 51 7.17 -2.36 13.38
CA SER A 51 7.01 -2.01 14.80
C SER A 51 6.87 -3.26 15.67
N GLU A 52 6.93 -3.10 16.99
CA GLU A 52 7.08 -4.23 17.94
C GLU A 52 5.96 -5.29 17.84
N GLN A 53 4.74 -4.91 17.44
CA GLN A 53 3.59 -5.82 17.31
C GLN A 53 2.83 -5.71 15.97
N SER A 54 3.20 -4.76 15.11
CA SER A 54 2.50 -4.45 13.87
C SER A 54 3.47 -3.93 12.81
N MET A 55 3.02 -3.88 11.56
CA MET A 55 3.81 -3.32 10.46
C MET A 55 3.17 -1.99 10.07
N GLU A 56 3.91 -0.91 10.24
CA GLU A 56 3.47 0.42 9.87
C GLU A 56 3.84 0.71 8.43
N LEU A 57 2.83 1.02 7.62
CA LEU A 57 2.99 1.49 6.25
C LEU A 57 3.08 3.00 6.28
N VAL A 58 4.26 3.53 5.99
CA VAL A 58 4.54 4.95 5.91
C VAL A 58 4.45 5.36 4.45
N CYS A 59 3.43 6.12 4.10
CA CYS A 59 3.27 6.71 2.78
C CYS A 59 3.87 8.12 2.82
N GLU A 60 5.00 8.31 2.13
CA GLU A 60 5.55 9.65 1.90
C GLU A 60 4.81 10.28 0.72
N GLU A 61 3.73 11.00 0.99
CA GLU A 61 3.03 11.75 -0.04
C GLU A 61 3.93 12.93 -0.49
N THR A 62 4.17 13.06 -1.80
CA THR A 62 4.95 14.18 -2.38
C THR A 62 4.32 15.56 -2.12
N ALA A 63 3.03 15.62 -1.75
CA ALA A 63 2.25 16.86 -1.64
C ALA A 63 1.75 17.20 -0.21
N GLY A 64 1.98 16.34 0.80
CA GLY A 64 1.30 16.45 2.09
C GLY A 64 1.92 15.62 3.21
N VAL A 65 1.42 15.83 4.44
CA VAL A 65 1.93 15.21 5.69
C VAL A 65 2.08 13.69 5.52
N PRO A 66 3.25 13.11 5.86
CA PRO A 66 3.47 11.67 5.74
C PRO A 66 2.44 10.92 6.58
N PHE A 67 1.78 9.95 5.96
CA PHE A 67 0.71 9.20 6.61
C PHE A 67 1.21 7.80 6.99
N CYS A 68 1.07 7.45 8.26
CA CYS A 68 1.45 6.15 8.79
C CYS A 68 0.20 5.32 9.08
N LEU A 69 0.14 4.12 8.52
CA LEU A 69 -0.93 3.15 8.75
C LEU A 69 -0.39 1.94 9.47
N ALA A 70 -0.85 1.68 10.69
CA ALA A 70 -0.57 0.44 11.39
C ALA A 70 -1.38 -0.71 10.76
N LEU A 71 -0.70 -1.61 10.06
CA LEU A 71 -1.27 -2.82 9.46
C LEU A 71 -0.85 -4.06 10.26
N SER A 72 -1.58 -5.16 10.07
CA SER A 72 -1.09 -6.47 10.46
C SER A 72 0.16 -6.82 9.65
N ALA A 73 1.13 -7.48 10.28
CA ALA A 73 2.33 -7.96 9.57
C ALA A 73 2.00 -8.87 8.37
N GLN A 74 0.88 -9.59 8.43
CA GLN A 74 0.42 -10.46 7.36
C GLN A 74 -0.09 -9.68 6.14
N ASP A 75 -0.92 -8.64 6.36
CA ASP A 75 -1.38 -7.74 5.29
C ASP A 75 -0.22 -6.99 4.64
N ALA A 76 0.68 -6.46 5.46
CA ALA A 76 1.81 -5.68 4.96
C ALA A 76 2.81 -6.54 4.17
N PHE A 77 3.03 -7.79 4.59
CA PHE A 77 3.84 -8.74 3.82
C PHE A 77 3.17 -9.13 2.50
N ALA A 78 1.85 -9.35 2.51
CA ALA A 78 1.10 -9.62 1.29
C ALA A 78 1.17 -8.45 0.30
N LEU A 79 1.08 -7.21 0.81
CA LEU A 79 1.14 -6.00 0.00
C LEU A 79 2.54 -5.76 -0.57
N TYR A 80 3.58 -5.99 0.22
CA TYR A 80 4.97 -5.97 -0.24
C TYR A 80 5.21 -6.97 -1.38
N HIS A 81 4.75 -8.21 -1.20
CA HIS A 81 4.87 -9.24 -2.24
C HIS A 81 4.07 -8.90 -3.50
N LEU A 82 2.92 -8.21 -3.34
CA LEU A 82 2.11 -7.70 -4.45
C LEU A 82 2.81 -6.58 -5.22
N MET A 83 3.48 -5.67 -4.51
CA MET A 83 4.28 -4.59 -5.10
C MET A 83 5.47 -5.15 -5.87
N GLU A 84 6.21 -6.11 -5.30
CA GLU A 84 7.33 -6.78 -5.97
C GLU A 84 6.84 -7.52 -7.22
N ASP A 85 5.77 -8.30 -7.12
CA ASP A 85 5.18 -9.02 -8.27
C ASP A 85 4.75 -8.05 -9.38
N SER A 86 4.12 -6.92 -9.04
CA SER A 86 3.76 -5.91 -10.03
C SER A 86 4.96 -5.16 -10.61
N ARG A 87 6.05 -5.00 -9.85
CA ARG A 87 7.30 -4.42 -10.36
C ARG A 87 8.01 -5.38 -11.32
N GLU A 88 8.03 -6.66 -10.97
CA GLU A 88 8.59 -7.73 -11.79
C GLU A 88 7.76 -7.93 -13.08
N GLU A 89 6.43 -7.91 -13.01
CA GLU A 89 5.55 -7.91 -14.20
C GLU A 89 5.82 -6.69 -15.12
N LEU A 90 6.11 -5.52 -14.53
CA LEU A 90 6.49 -4.31 -15.27
C LEU A 90 7.85 -4.48 -15.96
N GLU A 91 8.85 -5.03 -15.26
CA GLU A 91 10.19 -5.30 -15.78
C GLU A 91 10.19 -6.39 -16.87
N GLU A 92 9.35 -7.42 -16.72
CA GLU A 92 9.15 -8.44 -17.75
C GLU A 92 8.47 -7.85 -19.00
N LEU A 93 7.45 -7.00 -18.84
CA LEU A 93 6.83 -6.31 -19.98
C LEU A 93 7.81 -5.39 -20.73
N MET A 94 8.77 -4.80 -20.02
CA MET A 94 9.82 -3.97 -20.62
C MET A 94 10.93 -4.79 -21.27
N SER A 95 11.08 -6.06 -20.92
CA SER A 95 12.11 -6.96 -21.45
C SER A 95 11.68 -7.75 -22.70
N ASP A 96 10.40 -7.71 -23.08
CA ASP A 96 9.88 -8.34 -24.32
C ASP A 96 9.96 -7.40 -25.55
N LEU A 97 10.82 -6.37 -25.53
CA LEU A 97 11.05 -5.44 -26.64
C LEU A 97 12.42 -5.66 -27.30
#